data_AF-A0A218XQB6-F1
#
_entry.id   AF-A0A218XQB6-F1
#
_cell.length_a   1.000
_cell.length_b   1.000
_cell.length_c   1.000
_cell.angle_alpha   90.00
_cell.angle_beta   90.00
_cell.angle_gamma   90.00
#
_symmetry.space_group_name_H-M   'P 1'
#
loop_
_entity.id
_entity.type
_entity.pdbx_description
1 polymer ?
#
loop_
_entity_poly.entity_id
_entity_poly.type
_entity_poly.pdbx_seq_one_letter_code
_entity_poly.pdbx_strand_id
1 'polypeptide(L)' 'MASRCGCSFFFFFFFFFFFYIVSLIHRFHAQAVSLPNTFLLPVTKDASSLQYLAKIRPGGDSQRPLTLVLDLSRP' A
#
# COMPACT_ATOMS: atom_id res chain seq x y z
N MET A 1 41.36 30.39 -15.90
CA MET A 1 39.90 30.31 -15.65
C MET A 1 39.43 28.88 -15.91
N ALA A 2 39.60 27.96 -14.95
CA ALA A 2 39.15 26.57 -15.10
C ALA A 2 38.71 25.98 -13.75
N SER A 3 39.40 26.38 -12.68
CA SER A 3 39.07 26.00 -11.29
C SER A 3 37.68 26.47 -10.83
N ARG A 4 37.20 27.64 -11.26
CA ARG A 4 35.86 28.14 -10.91
C ARG A 4 34.71 27.38 -11.59
N CYS A 5 34.98 26.77 -12.74
CA CYS A 5 33.97 26.05 -13.52
C CYS A 5 33.65 24.70 -12.87
N GLY A 6 34.68 23.95 -12.46
CA GLY A 6 34.52 22.66 -11.78
C GLY A 6 33.77 22.73 -10.46
N CYS A 7 34.00 23.79 -9.66
CA CYS A 7 33.24 24.00 -8.43
C CYS A 7 31.75 24.24 -8.69
N SER A 8 31.39 25.06 -9.68
CA SER A 8 29.98 25.30 -10.02
C SER A 8 29.26 24.04 -10.54
N PHE A 9 29.94 23.21 -11.35
CA PHE A 9 29.39 21.93 -11.79
C PHE A 9 29.23 20.93 -10.64
N PHE A 10 30.18 20.91 -9.70
CA PHE A 10 30.09 20.09 -8.50
C PHE A 10 28.89 20.51 -7.64
N PHE A 11 28.72 21.81 -7.34
CA PHE A 11 27.56 22.29 -6.58
C PHE A 11 26.23 22.00 -7.28
N PHE A 12 26.18 22.16 -8.61
CA PHE A 12 25.00 21.81 -9.39
C PHE A 12 24.69 20.31 -9.27
N PHE A 13 25.67 19.44 -9.48
CA PHE A 13 25.47 17.99 -9.38
C PHE A 13 24.98 17.58 -7.98
N PHE A 14 25.57 18.13 -6.92
CA PHE A 14 25.15 17.87 -5.54
C PHE A 14 23.73 18.35 -5.25
N PHE A 15 23.34 19.50 -5.79
CA PHE A 15 21.98 20.02 -5.68
C PHE A 15 20.99 19.03 -6.32
N PHE A 16 21.20 18.65 -7.58
CA PHE A 16 20.31 17.70 -8.27
C PHE A 16 20.26 16.34 -7.58
N PHE A 17 21.41 15.84 -7.11
CA PHE A 17 21.47 14.59 -6.36
C PHE A 17 20.66 14.67 -5.06
N PHE A 18 20.76 15.78 -4.32
CA PHE A 18 19.97 15.99 -3.12
C PHE A 18 18.46 15.98 -3.41
N PHE A 19 18.00 16.73 -4.42
CA PHE A 19 16.58 16.73 -4.83
C PHE A 19 16.11 15.35 -5.29
N TYR A 20 16.96 14.60 -5.98
CA TYR A 20 16.67 13.24 -6.40
C TYR A 20 16.44 12.32 -5.19
N ILE A 21 17.33 12.35 -4.19
CA ILE A 21 17.20 11.54 -2.98
C ILE A 21 15.95 11.92 -2.18
N VAL A 22 15.67 13.22 -2.01
CA VAL A 22 14.45 13.68 -1.32
C VAL A 22 13.19 13.21 -2.04
N SER A 23 13.16 13.31 -3.37
CA SER A 23 12.03 12.84 -4.19
C SER A 23 11.82 11.33 -4.07
N LEU A 24 12.92 10.57 -4.01
CA LEU A 24 12.91 9.12 -3.85
C LEU A 24 12.32 8.72 -2.49
N ILE A 25 12.78 9.34 -1.40
CA ILE A 25 12.28 9.11 -0.04
C ILE A 25 10.79 9.47 0.06
N HIS A 26 10.36 10.59 -0.52
CA HIS A 26 8.96 11.01 -0.53
C HIS A 26 8.07 9.96 -1.22
N ARG A 27 8.52 9.41 -2.35
CA ARG A 27 7.79 8.34 -3.05
C ARG A 27 7.67 7.07 -2.20
N PHE A 28 8.73 6.67 -1.49
CA PHE A 28 8.68 5.51 -0.60
C PHE A 28 7.80 5.74 0.63
N HIS A 29 7.83 6.93 1.22
CA HIS A 29 6.93 7.29 2.32
C HIS A 29 5.46 7.27 1.90
N ALA A 30 5.14 7.80 0.71
CA ALA A 30 3.78 7.75 0.18
C ALA A 30 3.28 6.31 -0.04
N GLN A 31 4.17 5.38 -0.41
CA GLN A 31 3.84 3.96 -0.56
C GLN A 31 3.72 3.22 0.78
N ALA A 32 4.51 3.58 1.78
CA ALA A 32 4.44 2.95 3.10
C ALA A 32 3.19 3.36 3.90
N VAL A 33 2.64 4.55 3.64
CA VAL A 33 1.47 5.09 4.36
C VAL A 33 0.14 4.46 3.92
N SER A 34 0.10 3.75 2.78
CA SER A 34 -1.17 3.26 2.23
C SER A 34 -1.62 1.88 2.72
N LEU A 35 -0.94 1.27 3.70
CA LEU A 35 -1.47 0.04 4.31
C LEU A 35 -2.54 0.43 5.34
N PRO A 36 -3.82 0.07 5.14
CA PRO A 36 -4.83 0.37 6.13
C PRO A 36 -4.49 -0.37 7.43
N ASN A 37 -4.45 0.38 8.53
CA ASN A 37 -4.12 -0.16 9.86
C ASN A 37 -5.22 -1.10 10.39
N THR A 38 -6.40 -1.11 9.76
CA THR A 38 -7.53 -1.95 10.13
C THR A 38 -8.29 -2.40 8.89
N PHE A 39 -8.83 -3.62 8.94
CA PHE A 39 -9.73 -4.16 7.94
C PHE A 39 -11.06 -4.49 8.60
N LEU A 40 -12.15 -4.05 7.98
CA LEU A 40 -13.51 -4.38 8.42
C LEU A 40 -14.06 -5.46 7.50
N LEU A 41 -14.46 -6.59 8.09
CA LEU A 41 -15.11 -7.68 7.38
C LEU A 41 -16.62 -7.66 7.72
N PRO A 42 -17.51 -7.32 6.78
CA PRO A 42 -18.94 -7.38 7.03
C PRO A 42 -19.39 -8.85 7.15
N VAL A 43 -20.11 -9.14 8.23
CA VAL A 43 -20.66 -10.46 8.54
C VAL A 43 -22.16 -10.36 8.72
N THR A 44 -22.89 -11.29 8.12
CA THR A 44 -24.36 -11.41 8.22
C THR A 44 -24.72 -12.76 8.82
N LYS A 45 -25.65 -12.78 9.78
CA LYS A 45 -26.20 -14.02 10.31
C LYS A 45 -27.28 -14.55 9.38
N ASP A 46 -27.12 -15.76 8.90
CA ASP A 46 -28.16 -16.45 8.15
C ASP A 46 -29.25 -16.95 9.09
N ALA A 47 -30.51 -16.61 8.80
CA ALA A 47 -31.65 -16.97 9.63
C ALA A 47 -31.97 -18.47 9.55
N SER A 48 -31.66 -19.12 8.42
CA SER A 48 -32.00 -20.53 8.19
C SER A 48 -31.02 -21.50 8.84
N SER A 49 -29.71 -21.28 8.65
CA SER A 49 -28.66 -22.14 9.20
C SER A 49 -28.12 -21.65 10.54
N LEU A 50 -28.50 -20.45 10.98
CA LEU A 50 -27.95 -19.74 12.14
C LEU A 50 -26.43 -19.48 12.04
N GLN A 51 -25.82 -19.72 10.87
CA GLN A 51 -24.40 -19.51 10.63
C GLN A 51 -24.08 -18.04 10.34
N TYR A 52 -22.85 -17.65 10.63
CA TYR A 52 -22.33 -16.33 10.27
C TYR A 52 -21.66 -16.42 8.90
N LEU A 53 -22.08 -15.57 7.98
CA LEU A 53 -21.59 -15.55 6.61
C LEU A 53 -20.83 -14.24 6.33
N ALA A 54 -19.67 -14.34 5.70
CA ALA A 54 -18.90 -13.20 5.23
C ALA A 54 -18.85 -13.20 3.70
N LYS A 55 -18.93 -12.01 3.10
CA LYS A 55 -18.73 -11.84 1.65
C LYS A 55 -17.36 -11.25 1.39
N ILE A 56 -16.51 -11.99 0.69
CA ILE A 56 -15.17 -11.55 0.31
C ILE A 56 -15.04 -11.42 -1.20
N ARG A 57 -14.21 -10.48 -1.66
CA ARG A 57 -13.75 -10.46 -3.05
C ARG A 57 -12.34 -11.05 -3.06
N PRO A 58 -12.14 -12.24 -3.63
CA PRO A 58 -10.78 -12.77 -3.80
C PRO A 58 -9.99 -11.80 -4.69
N GLY A 59 -8.70 -11.64 -4.39
CA GLY A 59 -7.80 -10.85 -5.23
C GLY A 59 -7.72 -11.41 -6.66
N GLY A 60 -7.37 -10.56 -7.63
CA GLY A 60 -7.31 -10.89 -9.06
C GLY A 60 -8.52 -10.38 -9.84
N ASP A 61 -8.72 -10.89 -11.07
CA ASP A 61 -9.77 -10.45 -11.99
C ASP A 61 -11.18 -10.96 -11.63
N SER A 62 -11.34 -11.59 -10.48
CA SER A 62 -12.62 -12.17 -10.07
C SER A 62 -13.58 -11.08 -9.60
N GLN A 63 -14.49 -10.67 -10.47
CA GLN A 63 -15.53 -9.68 -10.16
C GLN A 63 -16.62 -10.19 -9.19
N ARG A 64 -16.72 -11.51 -8.96
CA ARG A 64 -17.80 -12.10 -8.18
C ARG A 64 -17.42 -12.25 -6.70
N PRO A 65 -18.22 -11.74 -5.77
CA PRO A 65 -17.99 -11.98 -4.35
C PRO A 65 -18.27 -13.44 -4.00
N LEU A 66 -17.43 -14.00 -3.13
CA LEU A 66 -17.59 -15.33 -2.55
C LEU A 66 -18.24 -15.19 -1.17
N THR A 67 -19.24 -16.04 -0.91
CA THR A 67 -19.85 -16.17 0.42
C THR A 67 -19.16 -17.30 1.16
N LEU A 68 -18.60 -17.00 2.33
CA LEU A 68 -17.91 -17.97 3.19
C LEU A 68 -18.61 -18.04 4.55
N VAL A 69 -18.58 -19.23 5.15
CA VAL A 69 -18.99 -19.43 6.55
C VAL A 69 -17.84 -18.99 7.46
N LEU A 70 -18.16 -18.17 8.45
CA LEU A 70 -17.21 -17.76 9.47
C LEU A 70 -17.05 -18.88 10.48
N ASP A 71 -15.88 -19.50 10.47
CA ASP A 71 -15.48 -20.50 11.46
C ASP A 71 -14.31 -19.94 12.27
N LEU A 72 -14.53 -19.68 13.56
CA LEU A 72 -13.53 -19.15 14.49
C LEU A 72 -12.67 -20.25 15.14
N SER A 73 -13.02 -21.51 14.92
CA SER A 73 -12.36 -22.65 15.56
C SER A 73 -11.20 -23.22 14.74
N ARG A 74 -11.13 -22.89 13.45
CA ARG A 74 -10.12 -23.40 12.52
C ARG A 74 -8.98 -22.40 12.32
N PRO A 75 -7.72 -22.85 12.31
CA PRO A 75 -6.56 -22.04 11.96
C PRO A 75 -6.47 -21.74 10.46
#